data_AF-A0AA39IJ54-F1
#
_entry.id   AF-A0AA39IJ54-F1
#
_cell.length_a   1.000
_cell.length_b   1.000
_cell.length_c   1.000
_cell.angle_alpha   90.00
_cell.angle_beta   90.00
_cell.angle_gamma   90.00
#
_symmetry.space_group_name_H-M   'P 1'
#
loop_
_entity.id
_entity.type
_entity.pdbx_description
1 polymer ?
#
loop_
_entity_poly.entity_id
_entity_poly.type
_entity_poly.pdbx_seq_one_letter_code
_entity_poly.pdbx_strand_id
1 'polypeptide(L)'
;MNGSIQAGYSSPNGAELAELQTKFRSARKALPQQLNLLKGEDLVDALTNKFLFRALELGRRIIEKSEELRKKTLDILWLECIYPTSACSRMRCVLCYCGDLSRYRAIYAGPQDYYTKVAEQRYMAALMTHQAESTIYNRLGVLYQKDDVFKSLFCFAHAITDKHPFDGALSNIKNIDEEKIPAVAQNGLLKLTVGLAQGFLSSQGVDVRCREWEHFLKEDSIETVMKGVRVSTLISLFLSSKGDQESLRQCIASCHSLWDLVVEKLSSSEDDISELEMELRRKKVRGRRRHDSDSEEDKSSDGEKKSINIDKMRTGVINRLCEAATSLSHWIVRVSEDIADNNVKLSLFTQEQLNSMIRGLTELVNPVISQLRPYLDGESMTDFVPEPFFVDIEGRPGHMFKCLAYYVRKCVSRKAVNEMMKSMAKVRLESEQRSEDEKARFPVYVLPDLQVLQSKLYHMKRLLRCENAPQIVIGESILATLDKNKKGCANIREAIRWIENILEDNRGIIKHMDHGSSIMKCAESLIPSGQSLSGLFATVLVCGAEQEMETSQYGSISVETVDSFSARWAEAMKFEEKTKTKKFRNSRT
;
A
#
# COMPACT_ATOMS: atom_id res chain seq x y z
N MET A 1 -10.30 39.03 23.46
CA MET A 1 -11.61 38.48 23.02
C MET A 1 -11.34 37.27 22.15
N ASN A 2 -11.37 36.07 22.72
CA ASN A 2 -11.17 34.82 21.99
C ASN A 2 -12.54 34.25 21.63
N GLY A 3 -12.91 34.30 20.34
CA GLY A 3 -14.11 33.66 19.82
C GLY A 3 -13.79 32.24 19.37
N SER A 4 -14.33 31.25 20.08
CA SER A 4 -14.32 29.84 19.66
C SER A 4 -15.34 29.61 18.56
N ILE A 5 -14.90 29.17 17.39
CA ILE A 5 -15.77 28.68 16.32
C ILE A 5 -16.17 27.24 16.68
N GLN A 6 -17.36 27.07 17.26
CA GLN A 6 -18.01 25.75 17.33
C GLN A 6 -18.67 25.46 15.98
N ALA A 7 -18.14 24.47 15.26
CA ALA A 7 -18.81 23.89 14.10
C ALA A 7 -20.08 23.19 14.59
N GLY A 8 -21.24 23.80 14.32
CA GLY A 8 -22.55 23.24 14.65
C GLY A 8 -22.84 22.02 13.78
N TYR A 9 -22.67 20.83 14.35
CA TYR A 9 -23.26 19.61 13.80
C TYR A 9 -24.78 19.68 14.03
N SER A 10 -25.55 19.93 12.98
CA SER A 10 -27.00 19.77 13.03
C SER A 10 -27.32 18.31 13.31
N SER A 11 -27.99 18.04 14.44
CA SER A 11 -28.55 16.71 14.71
C SER A 11 -29.39 16.26 13.52
N PRO A 12 -29.26 15.00 13.06
CA PRO A 12 -30.10 14.47 12.00
C PRO A 12 -31.57 14.64 12.36
N ASN A 13 -32.38 15.04 11.37
CA ASN A 13 -33.82 15.24 11.52
C ASN A 13 -34.45 13.91 12.00
N GLY A 14 -35.42 13.97 12.90
CA GLY A 14 -36.13 12.78 13.40
C GLY A 14 -36.70 11.89 12.28
N ALA A 15 -37.01 12.47 11.11
CA ALA A 15 -37.41 11.73 9.92
C ALA A 15 -36.29 10.84 9.34
N GLU A 16 -35.04 11.34 9.25
CA GLU A 16 -33.89 10.58 8.77
C GLU A 16 -33.54 9.43 9.73
N LEU A 17 -33.67 9.69 11.04
CA LEU A 17 -33.48 8.66 12.07
C LEU A 17 -34.57 7.58 12.00
N ALA A 18 -35.81 7.95 11.68
CA ALA A 18 -36.91 6.99 11.50
C ALA A 18 -36.75 6.16 10.22
N GLU A 19 -36.28 6.76 9.12
CA GLU A 19 -35.95 6.06 7.89
C GLU A 19 -34.79 5.09 8.10
N LEU A 20 -33.76 5.51 8.84
CA LEU A 20 -32.63 4.68 9.27
C LEU A 20 -33.11 3.45 10.06
N GLN A 21 -33.95 3.67 11.06
CA GLN A 21 -34.54 2.58 11.85
C GLN A 21 -35.35 1.63 10.97
N THR A 22 -36.01 2.14 9.93
CA THR A 22 -36.81 1.34 9.00
C THR A 22 -35.93 0.49 8.07
N LYS A 23 -34.87 1.07 7.48
CA LYS A 23 -33.88 0.36 6.65
C LYS A 23 -33.15 -0.72 7.47
N PHE A 24 -32.76 -0.40 8.71
CA PHE A 24 -32.17 -1.39 9.63
C PHE A 24 -33.15 -2.49 10.05
N ARG A 25 -34.42 -2.17 10.30
CA ARG A 25 -35.47 -3.18 10.57
C ARG A 25 -35.70 -4.10 9.37
N SER A 26 -35.65 -3.56 8.15
CA SER A 26 -35.79 -4.33 6.92
C SER A 26 -34.58 -5.25 6.71
N ALA A 27 -33.36 -4.75 6.86
CA ALA A 27 -32.13 -5.56 6.85
C ALA A 27 -32.14 -6.65 7.94
N ARG A 28 -32.61 -6.32 9.15
CA ARG A 28 -32.79 -7.27 10.27
C ARG A 28 -33.84 -8.36 9.98
N LYS A 29 -34.88 -8.08 9.18
CA LYS A 29 -35.89 -9.06 8.76
C LYS A 29 -35.41 -9.94 7.60
N ALA A 30 -34.64 -9.38 6.68
CA ALA A 30 -34.05 -10.11 5.55
C ALA A 30 -32.93 -11.06 6.00
N LEU A 31 -32.18 -10.69 7.04
CA LEU A 31 -31.01 -11.43 7.50
C LEU A 31 -31.33 -12.88 7.94
N PRO A 32 -32.38 -13.20 8.72
CA PRO A 32 -32.77 -14.58 9.01
C PRO A 32 -33.20 -15.38 7.78
N GLN A 33 -33.83 -14.75 6.78
CA GLN A 33 -34.20 -15.42 5.51
C GLN A 33 -32.97 -15.72 4.66
N GLN A 34 -32.02 -14.79 4.57
CA GLN A 34 -30.73 -15.01 3.91
C GLN A 34 -29.87 -16.06 4.65
N LEU A 35 -29.94 -16.10 5.99
CA LEU A 35 -29.30 -17.13 6.81
C LEU A 35 -30.00 -18.49 6.72
N ASN A 36 -31.32 -18.54 6.51
CA ASN A 36 -32.05 -19.79 6.27
C ASN A 36 -31.79 -20.34 4.86
N LEU A 37 -31.59 -19.47 3.86
CA LEU A 37 -31.06 -19.88 2.54
C LEU A 37 -29.66 -20.53 2.69
N LEU A 38 -28.84 -20.05 3.63
CA LEU A 38 -27.54 -20.64 3.98
C LEU A 38 -27.63 -21.85 4.93
N LYS A 39 -28.80 -22.21 5.46
CA LYS A 39 -29.00 -23.41 6.30
C LYS A 39 -29.43 -24.65 5.50
N GLY A 40 -29.90 -24.46 4.27
CA GLY A 40 -30.33 -25.54 3.38
C GLY A 40 -29.17 -26.18 2.59
N GLU A 41 -28.03 -25.50 2.53
CA GLU A 41 -26.76 -26.08 2.12
C GLU A 41 -26.00 -26.50 3.39
N ASP A 42 -25.43 -27.71 3.43
CA ASP A 42 -24.65 -28.24 4.55
C ASP A 42 -23.40 -27.39 4.85
N LEU A 43 -23.60 -26.23 5.47
CA LEU A 43 -22.58 -25.21 5.65
C LEU A 43 -22.00 -25.25 7.08
N VAL A 44 -21.01 -26.13 7.24
CA VAL A 44 -19.75 -25.94 8.01
C VAL A 44 -19.70 -26.30 9.50
N ASP A 45 -18.47 -26.61 9.92
CA ASP A 45 -18.00 -26.91 11.28
C ASP A 45 -18.52 -25.91 12.34
N ALA A 46 -18.77 -26.43 13.53
CA ALA A 46 -19.38 -25.71 14.65
C ALA A 46 -18.63 -24.43 15.07
N LEU A 47 -17.31 -24.38 14.86
CA LEU A 47 -16.46 -23.26 15.25
C LEU A 47 -16.76 -22.01 14.40
N THR A 48 -16.91 -22.19 13.09
CA THR A 48 -17.16 -21.08 12.17
C THR A 48 -18.55 -20.46 12.38
N ASN A 49 -19.55 -21.30 12.68
CA ASN A 49 -20.90 -20.83 13.02
C ASN A 49 -20.88 -20.01 14.31
N LYS A 50 -20.12 -20.41 15.33
CA LYS A 50 -19.96 -19.67 16.58
C LYS A 50 -19.41 -18.25 16.35
N PHE A 51 -18.38 -18.09 15.51
CA PHE A 51 -17.80 -16.77 15.22
C PHE A 51 -18.74 -15.88 14.38
N LEU A 52 -19.45 -16.45 13.42
CA LEU A 52 -20.43 -15.69 12.62
C LEU A 52 -21.60 -15.21 13.49
N PHE A 53 -22.16 -16.07 14.33
CA PHE A 53 -23.21 -15.68 15.28
C PHE A 53 -22.72 -14.62 16.27
N ARG A 54 -21.47 -14.74 16.73
CA ARG A 54 -20.85 -13.76 17.63
C ARG A 54 -20.63 -12.41 16.96
N ALA A 55 -20.14 -12.38 15.73
CA ALA A 55 -19.96 -11.15 14.96
C ALA A 55 -21.30 -10.46 14.67
N LEU A 56 -22.36 -11.22 14.37
CA LEU A 56 -23.72 -10.71 14.17
C LEU A 56 -24.32 -10.17 15.47
N GLU A 57 -24.11 -10.85 16.59
CA GLU A 57 -24.56 -10.40 17.91
C GLU A 57 -23.86 -9.11 18.35
N LEU A 58 -22.54 -9.02 18.14
CA LEU A 58 -21.77 -7.80 18.40
C LEU A 58 -22.17 -6.68 17.43
N GLY A 59 -22.41 -6.98 16.15
CA GLY A 59 -22.96 -6.05 15.17
C GLY A 59 -24.30 -5.45 15.61
N ARG A 60 -25.16 -6.25 16.26
CA ARG A 60 -26.42 -5.78 16.84
C ARG A 60 -26.21 -4.83 18.04
N ARG A 61 -25.19 -5.06 18.87
CA ARG A 61 -24.85 -4.21 20.03
C ARG A 61 -24.20 -2.89 19.63
N ILE A 62 -23.60 -2.80 18.44
CA ILE A 62 -23.13 -1.53 17.85
C ILE A 62 -24.28 -0.53 17.60
N ILE A 63 -25.54 -0.99 17.59
CA ILE A 63 -26.72 -0.13 17.40
C ILE A 63 -27.19 0.50 18.74
N GLU A 64 -26.55 0.19 19.86
CA GLU A 64 -26.92 0.74 21.17
C GLU A 64 -26.44 2.19 21.38
N LYS A 65 -27.23 2.97 22.16
CA LYS A 65 -27.09 4.43 22.25
C LYS A 65 -25.75 4.90 22.82
N SER A 66 -25.11 4.12 23.70
CA SER A 66 -23.84 4.48 24.32
C SER A 66 -22.66 4.34 23.34
N GLU A 67 -21.94 5.44 23.12
CA GLU A 67 -20.75 5.50 22.27
C GLU A 67 -19.59 4.64 22.81
N GLU A 68 -19.47 4.55 24.14
CA GLU A 68 -18.47 3.76 24.84
C GLU A 68 -18.71 2.26 24.64
N LEU A 69 -19.98 1.83 24.72
CA LEU A 69 -20.37 0.46 24.46
C LEU A 69 -20.16 0.07 23.00
N ARG A 70 -20.41 1.01 22.07
CA ARG A 70 -20.10 0.86 20.64
C ARG A 70 -18.61 0.63 20.39
N LYS A 71 -17.74 1.44 21.02
CA LYS A 71 -16.28 1.32 20.88
C LYS A 71 -15.78 -0.03 21.39
N LYS A 72 -16.20 -0.41 22.61
CA LYS A 72 -15.85 -1.71 23.21
C LYS A 72 -16.36 -2.89 22.39
N THR A 73 -17.55 -2.78 21.81
CA THR A 73 -18.13 -3.84 20.97
C THR A 73 -17.35 -4.03 19.66
N LEU A 74 -16.85 -2.95 19.06
CA LEU A 74 -15.99 -3.03 17.87
C LEU A 74 -14.63 -3.69 18.17
N ASP A 75 -14.02 -3.37 19.31
CA ASP A 75 -12.76 -3.99 19.73
C ASP A 75 -12.92 -5.50 19.97
N ILE A 76 -14.05 -5.94 20.52
CA ILE A 76 -14.39 -7.35 20.72
C ILE A 76 -14.65 -8.05 19.37
N LEU A 77 -15.37 -7.41 18.45
CA LEU A 77 -15.63 -7.93 17.12
C LEU A 77 -14.32 -8.14 16.34
N TRP A 78 -13.37 -7.21 16.55
CA TRP A 78 -12.02 -7.26 16.00
C TRP A 78 -11.18 -8.42 16.54
N LEU A 79 -11.08 -8.55 17.86
CA LEU A 79 -10.26 -9.57 18.54
C LEU A 79 -10.85 -10.98 18.41
N GLU A 80 -12.16 -11.13 18.62
CA GLU A 80 -12.78 -12.46 18.75
C GLU A 80 -13.20 -13.05 17.41
N CYS A 81 -13.54 -12.24 16.40
CA CYS A 81 -14.16 -12.75 15.18
C CYS A 81 -13.26 -12.64 13.94
N ILE A 82 -12.50 -11.56 13.80
CA ILE A 82 -11.75 -11.24 12.56
C ILE A 82 -10.33 -11.81 12.59
N TYR A 83 -9.64 -11.76 13.74
CA TYR A 83 -8.27 -12.27 13.88
C TYR A 83 -8.15 -13.81 13.68
N PRO A 84 -9.09 -14.64 14.18
CA PRO A 84 -8.98 -16.10 14.05
C PRO A 84 -9.40 -16.67 12.69
N THR A 85 -10.10 -15.91 11.83
CA THR A 85 -10.71 -16.42 10.59
C THR A 85 -9.84 -16.26 9.33
N SER A 86 -8.57 -15.87 9.50
CA SER A 86 -7.64 -15.53 8.42
C SER A 86 -7.26 -16.67 7.45
N ALA A 87 -7.60 -17.92 7.76
CA ALA A 87 -7.31 -19.08 6.91
C ALA A 87 -8.50 -19.59 6.07
N CYS A 88 -9.69 -18.98 6.15
CA CYS A 88 -10.91 -19.54 5.56
C CYS A 88 -11.40 -18.74 4.34
N SER A 89 -11.96 -19.43 3.34
CA SER A 89 -12.67 -18.85 2.17
C SER A 89 -13.79 -17.85 2.56
N ARG A 90 -14.22 -17.86 3.83
CA ARG A 90 -15.22 -16.96 4.41
C ARG A 90 -14.65 -15.61 4.91
N MET A 91 -13.33 -15.43 4.94
CA MET A 91 -12.67 -14.16 5.28
C MET A 91 -13.15 -13.00 4.40
N ARG A 92 -13.43 -13.29 3.12
CA ARG A 92 -13.99 -12.34 2.15
C ARG A 92 -15.30 -11.73 2.66
N CYS A 93 -16.26 -12.56 3.07
CA CYS A 93 -17.57 -12.09 3.55
C CYS A 93 -17.42 -11.22 4.79
N VAL A 94 -16.58 -11.64 5.74
CA VAL A 94 -16.28 -10.87 6.96
C VAL A 94 -15.70 -9.51 6.61
N LEU A 95 -14.71 -9.45 5.71
CA LEU A 95 -14.12 -8.19 5.26
C LEU A 95 -15.14 -7.28 4.57
N CYS A 96 -16.02 -7.84 3.73
CA CYS A 96 -17.10 -7.08 3.10
C CYS A 96 -18.06 -6.48 4.13
N TYR A 97 -18.51 -7.28 5.11
CA TYR A 97 -19.39 -6.79 6.17
C TYR A 97 -18.72 -5.72 7.02
N CYS A 98 -17.44 -5.89 7.35
CA CYS A 98 -16.67 -4.88 8.08
C CYS A 98 -16.53 -3.58 7.27
N GLY A 99 -16.35 -3.68 5.95
CA GLY A 99 -16.37 -2.55 5.04
C GLY A 99 -17.73 -1.84 5.05
N ASP A 100 -18.83 -2.59 4.94
CA ASP A 100 -20.19 -2.06 4.98
C ASP A 100 -20.49 -1.34 6.29
N LEU A 101 -20.12 -1.93 7.44
CA LEU A 101 -20.26 -1.30 8.77
C LEU A 101 -19.45 -0.01 8.88
N SER A 102 -18.22 0.00 8.37
CA SER A 102 -17.36 1.19 8.37
C SER A 102 -17.97 2.29 7.49
N ARG A 103 -18.47 1.94 6.31
CA ARG A 103 -19.17 2.86 5.42
C ARG A 103 -20.43 3.45 6.07
N TYR A 104 -21.26 2.63 6.70
CA TYR A 104 -22.44 3.15 7.43
C TYR A 104 -22.04 4.05 8.59
N ARG A 105 -20.94 3.75 9.29
CA ARG A 105 -20.43 4.62 10.34
C ARG A 105 -19.96 5.96 9.81
N ALA A 106 -19.30 6.00 8.65
CA ALA A 106 -18.91 7.23 7.97
C ALA A 106 -20.12 8.11 7.64
N ILE A 107 -21.25 7.50 7.25
CA ILE A 107 -22.47 8.22 6.89
C ILE A 107 -23.19 8.78 8.13
N TYR A 108 -23.23 8.03 9.24
CA TYR A 108 -24.19 8.34 10.32
C TYR A 108 -23.59 8.76 11.66
N ALA A 109 -22.32 8.45 11.97
CA ALA A 109 -21.87 8.53 13.37
C ALA A 109 -20.36 8.71 13.60
N GLY A 110 -19.53 8.97 12.60
CA GLY A 110 -18.08 9.07 12.80
C GLY A 110 -17.39 10.06 11.87
N PRO A 111 -16.08 10.31 12.05
CA PRO A 111 -15.31 11.12 11.12
C PRO A 111 -15.37 10.47 9.73
N GLN A 112 -16.05 11.14 8.80
CA GLN A 112 -16.40 10.59 7.49
C GLN A 112 -15.14 10.09 6.77
N ASP A 113 -14.10 10.92 6.66
CA ASP A 113 -12.86 10.59 5.95
C ASP A 113 -12.14 9.37 6.52
N TYR A 114 -12.12 9.22 7.85
CA TYR A 114 -11.47 8.09 8.50
C TYR A 114 -12.21 6.79 8.17
N TYR A 115 -13.52 6.74 8.40
CA TYR A 115 -14.28 5.51 8.21
C TYR A 115 -14.51 5.15 6.74
N THR A 116 -14.51 6.13 5.82
CA THR A 116 -14.46 5.90 4.38
C THR A 116 -13.17 5.18 3.99
N LYS A 117 -12.01 5.65 4.47
CA LYS A 117 -10.71 4.99 4.22
C LYS A 117 -10.65 3.58 4.82
N VAL A 118 -11.19 3.39 6.02
CA VAL A 118 -11.28 2.05 6.61
C VAL A 118 -12.16 1.15 5.75
N ALA A 119 -13.32 1.62 5.28
CA ALA A 119 -14.18 0.84 4.40
C ALA A 119 -13.46 0.45 3.09
N GLU A 120 -12.78 1.39 2.45
CA GLU A 120 -11.95 1.15 1.26
C GLU A 120 -10.93 0.04 1.50
N GLN A 121 -10.12 0.16 2.57
CA GLN A 121 -9.10 -0.84 2.90
C GLN A 121 -9.70 -2.24 3.09
N ARG A 122 -10.89 -2.34 3.70
CA ARG A 122 -11.57 -3.62 3.92
C ARG A 122 -12.06 -4.24 2.62
N TYR A 123 -12.68 -3.45 1.75
CA TYR A 123 -13.11 -3.94 0.45
C TYR A 123 -11.93 -4.31 -0.45
N MET A 124 -10.85 -3.53 -0.43
CA MET A 124 -9.61 -3.86 -1.16
C MET A 124 -8.99 -5.15 -0.63
N ALA A 125 -8.94 -5.35 0.69
CA ALA A 125 -8.49 -6.62 1.28
C ALA A 125 -9.40 -7.79 0.86
N ALA A 126 -10.72 -7.56 0.77
CA ALA A 126 -11.65 -8.57 0.29
C ALA A 126 -11.43 -8.93 -1.19
N LEU A 127 -11.12 -7.95 -2.05
CA LEU A 127 -10.75 -8.19 -3.46
C LEU A 127 -9.46 -9.00 -3.62
N MET A 128 -8.51 -8.84 -2.70
CA MET A 128 -7.25 -9.60 -2.73
C MET A 128 -7.42 -11.08 -2.33
N THR A 129 -8.60 -11.48 -1.85
CA THR A 129 -8.91 -12.89 -1.64
C THR A 129 -9.19 -13.58 -2.99
N HIS A 130 -8.91 -14.89 -3.10
CA HIS A 130 -8.77 -15.65 -4.36
C HIS A 130 -9.97 -15.64 -5.34
N GLN A 131 -11.10 -15.01 -4.99
CA GLN A 131 -12.27 -14.86 -5.84
C GLN A 131 -12.84 -13.45 -5.62
N ALA A 132 -12.44 -12.50 -6.47
CA ALA A 132 -13.08 -11.20 -6.54
C ALA A 132 -14.56 -11.39 -6.91
N GLU A 133 -15.46 -10.76 -6.17
CA GLU A 133 -16.88 -10.68 -6.50
C GLU A 133 -17.20 -9.27 -7.01
N SER A 134 -17.96 -9.19 -8.09
CA SER A 134 -18.56 -7.94 -8.61
C SER A 134 -19.21 -7.06 -7.56
N THR A 135 -19.81 -7.67 -6.52
CA THR A 135 -20.48 -6.92 -5.46
C THR A 135 -19.51 -6.06 -4.65
N ILE A 136 -18.23 -6.43 -4.57
CA ILE A 136 -17.19 -5.68 -3.86
C ILE A 136 -16.78 -4.46 -4.69
N TYR A 137 -16.57 -4.65 -5.99
CA TYR A 137 -16.34 -3.56 -6.92
C TYR A 137 -17.50 -2.56 -6.90
N ASN A 138 -18.75 -3.02 -6.91
CA ASN A 138 -19.90 -2.13 -6.78
C ASN A 138 -19.88 -1.33 -5.46
N ARG A 139 -19.53 -1.95 -4.32
CA ARG A 139 -19.43 -1.24 -3.04
C ARG A 139 -18.33 -0.16 -3.05
N LEU A 140 -17.18 -0.47 -3.64
CA LEU A 140 -16.09 0.49 -3.85
C LEU A 140 -16.53 1.64 -4.78
N GLY A 141 -17.27 1.32 -5.85
CA GLY A 141 -17.84 2.32 -6.75
C GLY A 141 -18.72 3.32 -6.01
N VAL A 142 -19.64 2.84 -5.17
CA VAL A 142 -20.48 3.70 -4.31
C VAL A 142 -19.64 4.54 -3.35
N LEU A 143 -18.56 3.97 -2.81
CA LEU A 143 -17.68 4.68 -1.88
C LEU A 143 -16.96 5.85 -2.55
N TYR A 144 -16.48 5.67 -3.78
CA TYR A 144 -15.74 6.70 -4.52
C TYR A 144 -16.64 7.73 -5.23
N GLN A 145 -17.94 7.49 -5.32
CA GLN A 145 -18.86 8.30 -6.13
C GLN A 145 -18.84 9.81 -5.80
N LYS A 146 -18.50 10.17 -4.56
CA LYS A 146 -18.40 11.57 -4.12
C LYS A 146 -17.03 12.20 -4.37
N ASP A 147 -15.96 11.42 -4.24
CA ASP A 147 -14.59 11.94 -4.17
C ASP A 147 -13.82 11.76 -5.49
N ASP A 148 -14.05 10.65 -6.19
CA ASP A 148 -13.39 10.31 -7.46
C ASP A 148 -14.36 9.52 -8.36
N VAL A 149 -15.08 10.27 -9.21
CA VAL A 149 -16.10 9.70 -10.09
C VAL A 149 -15.50 8.78 -11.16
N PHE A 150 -14.26 9.04 -11.61
CA PHE A 150 -13.59 8.13 -12.54
C PHE A 150 -13.32 6.77 -11.88
N LYS A 151 -12.79 6.77 -10.66
CA LYS A 151 -12.57 5.55 -9.89
C LYS A 151 -13.89 4.84 -9.58
N SER A 152 -14.95 5.60 -9.32
CA SER A 152 -16.30 5.09 -9.13
C SER A 152 -16.82 4.35 -10.37
N LEU A 153 -16.79 5.00 -11.54
CA LEU A 153 -17.17 4.43 -12.82
C LEU A 153 -16.34 3.20 -13.17
N PHE A 154 -15.04 3.25 -12.94
CA PHE A 154 -14.13 2.13 -13.17
C PHE A 154 -14.52 0.90 -12.34
N CYS A 155 -14.84 1.11 -11.05
CA CYS A 155 -15.33 0.05 -10.19
C CYS A 155 -16.70 -0.49 -10.65
N PHE A 156 -17.64 0.36 -11.05
CA PHE A 156 -18.92 -0.12 -11.58
C PHE A 156 -18.77 -0.89 -12.90
N ALA A 157 -17.90 -0.43 -13.79
CA ALA A 157 -17.57 -1.12 -15.04
C ALA A 157 -17.00 -2.51 -14.75
N HIS A 158 -16.05 -2.63 -13.81
CA HIS A 158 -15.56 -3.94 -13.37
C HIS A 158 -16.66 -4.86 -12.83
N ALA A 159 -17.58 -4.31 -12.02
CA ALA A 159 -18.68 -5.08 -11.45
C ALA A 159 -19.66 -5.64 -12.51
N ILE A 160 -19.76 -5.02 -13.69
CA ILE A 160 -20.62 -5.50 -14.77
C ILE A 160 -19.88 -6.38 -15.78
N THR A 161 -18.54 -6.29 -15.86
CA THR A 161 -17.71 -7.10 -16.77
C THR A 161 -17.13 -8.38 -16.16
N ASP A 162 -17.33 -8.60 -14.85
CA ASP A 162 -16.80 -9.79 -14.19
C ASP A 162 -17.55 -11.06 -14.66
N LYS A 163 -16.98 -12.23 -14.37
CA LYS A 163 -17.60 -13.55 -14.65
C LYS A 163 -18.99 -13.71 -14.02
N HIS A 164 -19.22 -13.05 -12.89
CA HIS A 164 -20.49 -13.03 -12.17
C HIS A 164 -20.96 -11.58 -12.02
N PRO A 165 -21.50 -10.97 -13.09
CA PRO A 165 -21.79 -9.54 -13.10
C PRO A 165 -22.85 -9.16 -12.05
N PHE A 166 -22.75 -7.94 -11.52
CA PHE A 166 -23.72 -7.40 -10.57
C PHE A 166 -24.56 -6.30 -11.22
N ASP A 167 -25.80 -6.62 -11.59
CA ASP A 167 -26.71 -5.72 -12.32
C ASP A 167 -26.97 -4.37 -11.62
N GLY A 168 -26.88 -4.32 -10.29
CA GLY A 168 -27.03 -3.07 -9.55
C GLY A 168 -26.00 -2.00 -9.93
N ALA A 169 -24.83 -2.39 -10.43
CA ALA A 169 -23.82 -1.45 -10.92
C ALA A 169 -24.27 -0.73 -12.21
N LEU A 170 -25.10 -1.35 -13.06
CA LEU A 170 -25.67 -0.68 -14.24
C LEU A 170 -26.56 0.50 -13.85
N SER A 171 -27.40 0.30 -12.83
CA SER A 171 -28.24 1.37 -12.27
C SER A 171 -27.38 2.50 -11.73
N ASN A 172 -26.26 2.19 -11.08
CA ASN A 172 -25.35 3.21 -10.55
C ASN A 172 -24.72 4.04 -11.69
N ILE A 173 -24.26 3.42 -12.77
CA ILE A 173 -23.70 4.15 -13.93
C ILE A 173 -24.77 5.06 -14.59
N LYS A 174 -25.99 4.55 -14.76
CA LYS A 174 -27.11 5.31 -15.34
C LYS A 174 -27.54 6.49 -14.47
N ASN A 175 -27.29 6.42 -13.16
CA ASN A 175 -27.64 7.47 -12.19
C ASN A 175 -26.49 8.45 -11.91
N ILE A 176 -25.33 8.32 -12.56
CA ILE A 176 -24.28 9.34 -12.50
C ILE A 176 -24.66 10.44 -13.48
N ASP A 177 -25.15 11.56 -12.98
CA ASP A 177 -25.52 12.73 -13.77
C ASP A 177 -25.05 14.03 -13.11
N GLU A 178 -25.12 15.13 -13.85
CA GLU A 178 -24.69 16.45 -13.38
C GLU A 178 -25.53 16.96 -12.21
N GLU A 179 -26.80 16.57 -12.13
CA GLU A 179 -27.71 17.01 -11.08
C GLU A 179 -27.37 16.38 -9.73
N LYS A 180 -26.98 15.10 -9.73
CA LYS A 180 -26.66 14.33 -8.53
C LYS A 180 -25.19 14.45 -8.13
N ILE A 181 -24.30 14.67 -9.09
CA ILE A 181 -22.84 14.71 -8.86
C ILE A 181 -22.27 15.98 -9.53
N PRO A 182 -22.18 17.10 -8.79
CA PRO A 182 -21.72 18.38 -9.33
C PRO A 182 -20.33 18.33 -9.99
N ALA A 183 -19.46 17.40 -9.57
CA ALA A 183 -18.15 17.18 -10.18
C ALA A 183 -18.23 16.81 -11.67
N VAL A 184 -19.33 16.18 -12.12
CA VAL A 184 -19.56 15.86 -13.54
C VAL A 184 -19.74 17.14 -14.36
N ALA A 185 -20.47 18.13 -13.83
CA ALA A 185 -20.69 19.41 -14.52
C ALA A 185 -19.40 20.24 -14.61
N GLN A 186 -18.51 20.12 -13.61
CA GLN A 186 -17.28 20.90 -13.50
C GLN A 186 -16.11 20.30 -14.31
N ASN A 187 -16.18 19.03 -14.68
CA ASN A 187 -15.12 18.33 -15.40
C ASN A 187 -15.62 17.85 -16.76
N GLY A 188 -15.30 18.60 -17.82
CA GLY A 188 -15.77 18.30 -19.18
C GLY A 188 -15.38 16.91 -19.68
N LEU A 189 -14.19 16.41 -19.35
CA LEU A 189 -13.76 15.06 -19.70
C LEU A 189 -14.56 13.98 -18.97
N LEU A 190 -14.87 14.20 -17.69
CA LEU A 190 -15.73 13.32 -16.92
C LEU A 190 -17.15 13.28 -17.50
N LYS A 191 -17.70 14.44 -17.87
CA LYS A 191 -18.98 14.54 -18.59
C LYS A 191 -18.98 13.73 -19.87
N LEU A 192 -17.94 13.86 -20.70
CA LEU A 192 -17.79 13.06 -21.92
C LEU A 192 -17.71 11.56 -21.63
N THR A 193 -16.95 11.17 -20.61
CA THR A 193 -16.79 9.76 -20.21
C THR A 193 -18.11 9.17 -19.72
N VAL A 194 -18.86 9.90 -18.88
CA VAL A 194 -20.19 9.49 -18.38
C VAL A 194 -21.18 9.38 -19.53
N GLY A 195 -21.23 10.38 -20.41
CA GLY A 195 -22.11 10.37 -21.58
C GLY A 195 -21.82 9.17 -22.49
N LEU A 196 -20.54 8.86 -22.73
CA LEU A 196 -20.13 7.70 -23.51
C LEU A 196 -20.55 6.38 -22.85
N ALA A 197 -20.25 6.25 -21.56
CA ALA A 197 -20.63 5.11 -20.73
C ALA A 197 -22.14 4.85 -20.78
N GLN A 198 -22.95 5.89 -20.58
CA GLN A 198 -24.40 5.79 -20.59
C GLN A 198 -24.97 5.52 -21.99
N GLY A 199 -24.40 6.17 -23.01
CA GLY A 199 -24.72 5.91 -24.41
C GLY A 199 -24.56 4.43 -24.74
N PHE A 200 -23.39 3.86 -24.42
CA PHE A 200 -23.11 2.44 -24.59
C PHE A 200 -24.17 1.58 -23.88
N LEU A 201 -24.43 1.84 -22.60
CA LEU A 201 -25.42 1.07 -21.82
C LEU A 201 -26.89 1.25 -22.25
N SER A 202 -27.18 2.23 -23.10
CA SER A 202 -28.53 2.50 -23.61
C SER A 202 -28.78 1.93 -25.00
N SER A 203 -27.75 1.35 -25.65
CA SER A 203 -27.79 0.93 -27.06
C SER A 203 -28.19 2.05 -28.03
N GLN A 204 -28.17 3.31 -27.59
CA GLN A 204 -28.24 4.45 -28.49
C GLN A 204 -26.87 4.57 -29.13
N GLY A 205 -26.80 4.54 -30.46
CA GLY A 205 -25.52 4.61 -31.15
C GLY A 205 -24.70 5.80 -30.66
N VAL A 206 -23.47 5.53 -30.22
CA VAL A 206 -22.62 6.53 -29.59
C VAL A 206 -21.57 6.97 -30.58
N ASP A 207 -21.70 8.21 -31.05
CA ASP A 207 -20.68 8.85 -31.87
C ASP A 207 -19.60 9.44 -30.97
N VAL A 208 -18.41 8.83 -30.96
CA VAL A 208 -17.25 9.41 -30.28
C VAL A 208 -16.73 10.58 -31.10
N ARG A 209 -16.93 11.79 -30.58
CA ARG A 209 -16.31 12.99 -31.14
C ARG A 209 -14.87 13.11 -30.64
N CYS A 210 -13.93 12.48 -31.34
CA CYS A 210 -12.50 12.51 -30.97
C CYS A 210 -11.96 13.92 -30.73
N ARG A 211 -12.44 14.91 -31.49
CA ARG A 211 -12.07 16.33 -31.33
C ARG A 211 -12.38 16.89 -29.95
N GLU A 212 -13.43 16.42 -29.29
CA GLU A 212 -13.78 16.86 -27.93
C GLU A 212 -12.78 16.28 -26.90
N TRP A 213 -12.23 15.09 -27.15
CA TRP A 213 -11.21 14.45 -26.31
C TRP A 213 -9.80 15.01 -26.56
N GLU A 214 -9.48 15.39 -27.80
CA GLU A 214 -8.23 16.04 -28.19
C GLU A 214 -7.94 17.31 -27.37
N HIS A 215 -8.99 18.06 -27.02
CA HIS A 215 -8.85 19.25 -26.19
C HIS A 215 -8.20 18.94 -24.83
N PHE A 216 -8.66 17.89 -24.16
CA PHE A 216 -8.17 17.51 -22.83
C PHE A 216 -6.76 16.91 -22.85
N LEU A 217 -6.33 16.36 -23.99
CA LEU A 217 -4.95 15.90 -24.20
C LEU A 217 -3.94 17.04 -24.30
N LYS A 218 -4.39 18.27 -24.58
CA LYS A 218 -3.53 19.46 -24.64
C LYS A 218 -3.35 20.12 -23.27
N GLU A 219 -4.27 19.91 -22.33
CA GLU A 219 -4.30 20.56 -21.00
C GLU A 219 -3.54 19.77 -19.92
N ASP A 220 -2.49 19.02 -20.28
CA ASP A 220 -1.67 18.19 -19.36
C ASP A 220 -2.44 17.11 -18.56
N SER A 221 -3.62 16.70 -19.03
CA SER A 221 -4.50 15.77 -18.30
C SER A 221 -4.44 14.32 -18.79
N ILE A 222 -3.34 13.90 -19.42
CA ILE A 222 -3.25 12.58 -20.08
C ILE A 222 -3.61 11.39 -19.17
N GLU A 223 -3.29 11.48 -17.87
CA GLU A 223 -3.68 10.47 -16.89
C GLU A 223 -5.20 10.41 -16.71
N THR A 224 -5.88 11.55 -16.71
CA THR A 224 -7.34 11.64 -16.61
C THR A 224 -8.00 11.13 -17.89
N VAL A 225 -7.45 11.47 -19.06
CA VAL A 225 -7.92 10.93 -20.35
C VAL A 225 -7.80 9.41 -20.35
N MET A 226 -6.65 8.89 -19.91
CA MET A 226 -6.42 7.46 -19.73
C MET A 226 -7.44 6.79 -18.81
N LYS A 227 -7.85 7.44 -17.71
CA LYS A 227 -8.92 6.94 -16.84
C LYS A 227 -10.26 6.87 -17.59
N GLY A 228 -10.61 7.91 -18.34
CA GLY A 228 -11.81 7.94 -19.18
C GLY A 228 -11.83 6.83 -20.21
N VAL A 229 -10.75 6.68 -20.99
CA VAL A 229 -10.61 5.63 -22.00
C VAL A 229 -10.70 4.24 -21.36
N ARG A 230 -10.06 4.01 -20.21
CA ARG A 230 -10.16 2.73 -19.47
C ARG A 230 -11.59 2.40 -19.05
N VAL A 231 -12.35 3.39 -18.55
CA VAL A 231 -13.77 3.21 -18.20
C VAL A 231 -14.58 2.83 -19.44
N SER A 232 -14.45 3.60 -20.52
CA SER A 232 -15.12 3.35 -21.81
C SER A 232 -14.82 1.95 -22.35
N THR A 233 -13.56 1.55 -22.23
CA THR A 233 -13.03 0.24 -22.66
C THR A 233 -13.59 -0.91 -21.82
N LEU A 234 -13.78 -0.73 -20.51
CA LEU A 234 -14.44 -1.75 -19.69
C LEU A 234 -15.93 -1.83 -19.99
N ILE A 235 -16.61 -0.69 -20.16
CA ILE A 235 -18.04 -0.70 -20.46
C ILE A 235 -18.32 -1.32 -21.84
N SER A 236 -17.39 -1.18 -22.79
CA SER A 236 -17.48 -1.88 -24.08
C SER A 236 -17.45 -3.40 -23.97
N LEU A 237 -16.67 -3.94 -23.02
CA LEU A 237 -16.66 -5.38 -22.72
C LEU A 237 -17.99 -5.87 -22.14
N PHE A 238 -18.69 -5.02 -21.38
CA PHE A 238 -20.04 -5.40 -20.94
C PHE A 238 -20.97 -5.56 -22.14
N LEU A 239 -20.90 -4.63 -23.11
CA LEU A 239 -21.67 -4.73 -24.34
C LEU A 239 -21.27 -5.91 -25.23
N SER A 240 -20.01 -6.33 -25.27
CA SER A 240 -19.64 -7.55 -26.02
C SER A 240 -20.36 -8.79 -25.48
N SER A 241 -20.64 -8.81 -24.17
CA SER A 241 -21.36 -9.93 -23.54
C SER A 241 -22.90 -9.85 -23.62
N LYS A 242 -23.48 -8.65 -23.84
CA LYS A 242 -24.95 -8.42 -23.71
C LYS A 242 -25.61 -7.60 -24.82
N GLY A 243 -24.85 -6.84 -25.60
CA GLY A 243 -25.33 -5.90 -26.61
C GLY A 243 -25.61 -6.56 -27.95
N ASP A 244 -26.33 -5.82 -28.82
CA ASP A 244 -26.44 -6.18 -30.22
C ASP A 244 -25.12 -5.91 -30.98
N GLN A 245 -25.02 -6.48 -32.18
CA GLN A 245 -23.79 -6.43 -32.99
C GLN A 245 -23.38 -5.03 -33.42
N GLU A 246 -24.36 -4.17 -33.71
CA GLU A 246 -24.09 -2.82 -34.18
C GLU A 246 -23.59 -1.96 -33.03
N SER A 247 -24.20 -2.09 -31.86
CA SER A 247 -23.71 -1.52 -30.61
C SER A 247 -22.28 -1.95 -30.30
N LEU A 248 -21.95 -3.23 -30.45
CA LEU A 248 -20.58 -3.73 -30.24
C LEU A 248 -19.59 -3.15 -31.26
N ARG A 249 -19.94 -3.10 -32.55
CA ARG A 249 -19.09 -2.52 -33.60
C ARG A 249 -18.80 -1.04 -33.35
N GLN A 250 -19.84 -0.27 -33.05
CA GLN A 250 -19.71 1.15 -32.74
C GLN A 250 -18.85 1.35 -31.50
N CYS A 251 -18.99 0.49 -30.49
CA CYS A 251 -18.22 0.56 -29.28
C CYS A 251 -16.74 0.22 -29.48
N ILE A 252 -16.43 -0.80 -30.30
CA ILE A 252 -15.06 -1.16 -30.69
C ILE A 252 -14.43 -0.01 -31.50
N ALA A 253 -15.14 0.52 -32.50
CA ALA A 253 -14.67 1.65 -33.29
C ALA A 253 -14.39 2.89 -32.42
N SER A 254 -15.32 3.19 -31.51
CA SER A 254 -15.21 4.25 -30.51
C SER A 254 -13.98 4.10 -29.61
N CYS A 255 -13.79 2.91 -29.03
CA CYS A 255 -12.63 2.63 -28.17
C CYS A 255 -11.32 2.69 -28.96
N HIS A 256 -11.31 2.15 -30.19
CA HIS A 256 -10.16 2.21 -31.08
C HIS A 256 -9.76 3.66 -31.35
N SER A 257 -10.69 4.52 -31.77
CA SER A 257 -10.40 5.92 -32.04
C SER A 257 -9.88 6.68 -30.82
N LEU A 258 -10.39 6.38 -29.62
CA LEU A 258 -9.88 6.95 -28.37
C LEU A 258 -8.45 6.50 -28.05
N TRP A 259 -8.15 5.20 -28.26
CA TRP A 259 -6.81 4.66 -28.04
C TRP A 259 -5.80 5.18 -29.05
N ASP A 260 -6.19 5.27 -30.32
CA ASP A 260 -5.36 5.82 -31.40
C ASP A 260 -4.94 7.25 -31.07
N LEU A 261 -5.91 8.08 -30.66
CA LEU A 261 -5.66 9.45 -30.23
C LEU A 261 -4.69 9.56 -29.04
N VAL A 262 -4.84 8.69 -28.03
CA VAL A 262 -3.94 8.66 -26.86
C VAL A 262 -2.53 8.23 -27.26
N VAL A 263 -2.41 7.21 -28.11
CA VAL A 263 -1.11 6.69 -28.56
C VAL A 263 -0.40 7.73 -29.42
N GLU A 264 -1.08 8.34 -30.39
CA GLU A 264 -0.53 9.42 -31.22
C GLU A 264 0.05 10.54 -30.34
N LYS A 265 -0.69 10.95 -29.30
CA LYS A 265 -0.24 12.00 -28.39
C LYS A 265 0.96 11.60 -27.52
N LEU A 266 1.00 10.35 -27.05
CA LEU A 266 2.12 9.86 -26.26
C LEU A 266 3.38 9.71 -27.12
N SER A 267 3.25 9.21 -28.35
CA SER A 267 4.35 9.09 -29.30
C SER A 267 4.90 10.47 -29.68
N SER A 268 4.03 11.46 -29.97
CA SER A 268 4.48 12.82 -30.25
C SER A 268 5.26 13.43 -29.07
N SER A 269 4.84 13.11 -27.84
CA SER A 269 5.52 13.60 -26.63
C SER A 269 6.90 12.98 -26.45
N GLU A 270 7.12 11.74 -26.91
CA GLU A 270 8.44 11.10 -26.91
C GLU A 270 9.37 11.74 -27.96
N ASP A 271 8.82 12.07 -29.13
CA ASP A 271 9.55 12.77 -30.19
C ASP A 271 10.01 14.16 -29.73
N ASP A 272 9.12 14.92 -29.06
CA ASP A 272 9.42 16.22 -28.47
C ASP A 272 10.57 16.12 -27.43
N ILE A 273 10.53 15.09 -26.58
CA ILE A 273 11.59 14.82 -25.59
C ILE A 273 12.92 14.48 -26.28
N SER A 274 12.87 13.68 -27.35
CA SER A 274 14.04 13.31 -28.14
C SER A 274 14.66 14.51 -28.84
N GLU A 275 13.85 15.44 -29.34
CA GLU A 275 14.31 16.70 -29.91
C GLU A 275 14.98 17.60 -28.86
N LEU A 276 14.39 17.72 -27.66
CA LEU A 276 14.99 18.43 -26.53
C LEU A 276 16.36 17.84 -26.12
N GLU A 277 16.48 16.51 -26.07
CA GLU A 277 17.75 15.83 -25.82
C GLU A 277 18.80 16.19 -26.89
N MET A 278 18.42 16.17 -28.17
CA MET A 278 19.31 16.53 -29.28
C MET A 278 19.74 18.01 -29.20
N GLU A 279 18.82 18.92 -28.85
CA GLU A 279 19.13 20.35 -28.74
C GLU A 279 20.11 20.63 -27.60
N LEU A 280 19.96 19.97 -26.45
CA LEU A 280 20.92 20.05 -25.36
C LEU A 280 22.29 19.49 -25.73
N ARG A 281 22.35 18.38 -26.46
CA ARG A 281 23.61 17.84 -27.00
C ARG A 281 24.29 18.85 -27.93
N ARG A 282 23.53 19.51 -28.82
CA ARG A 282 24.04 20.57 -29.71
C ARG A 282 24.57 21.78 -28.92
N LYS A 283 23.88 22.21 -27.86
CA LYS A 283 24.33 23.30 -26.97
C LYS A 283 25.64 22.96 -26.24
N LYS A 284 25.78 21.72 -25.75
CA LYS A 284 27.01 21.23 -25.09
C LYS A 284 28.22 21.22 -26.03
N VAL A 285 28.02 20.82 -27.28
CA VAL A 285 29.09 20.82 -28.31
C VAL A 285 29.50 22.26 -28.68
N ARG A 286 28.54 23.18 -28.81
CA ARG A 286 28.82 24.60 -29.13
C ARG A 286 29.51 25.34 -27.99
N GLY A 287 29.18 25.03 -26.73
CA GLY A 287 29.82 25.64 -25.54
C GLY A 287 31.31 25.33 -25.42
N ARG A 288 31.73 24.11 -25.80
CA ARG A 288 33.15 23.72 -25.77
C ARG A 288 34.04 24.47 -26.76
N ARG A 289 33.50 24.96 -27.88
CA ARG A 289 34.29 25.66 -28.91
C ARG A 289 34.56 27.14 -28.61
N ARG A 290 34.00 27.69 -27.53
CA ARG A 290 34.12 29.11 -27.18
C ARG A 290 34.91 29.37 -25.89
N HIS A 291 35.39 28.34 -25.20
CA HIS A 291 36.01 28.49 -23.87
C HIS A 291 37.54 28.35 -23.85
N ASP A 292 38.21 28.31 -25.02
CA ASP A 292 39.67 28.31 -25.13
C ASP A 292 40.29 29.73 -25.02
N SER A 293 39.55 30.72 -24.53
CA SER A 293 40.11 32.04 -24.19
C SER A 293 39.66 32.46 -22.79
N ASP A 294 40.57 32.25 -21.83
CA ASP A 294 40.77 32.98 -20.58
C ASP A 294 39.54 33.43 -19.78
N SER A 295 39.14 32.60 -18.81
CA SER A 295 38.78 33.00 -17.43
C SER A 295 38.18 31.82 -16.68
N GLU A 296 38.95 31.28 -15.74
CA GLU A 296 38.52 30.28 -14.76
C GLU A 296 37.71 30.97 -13.66
N GLU A 297 36.37 30.94 -13.70
CA GLU A 297 35.56 31.24 -12.51
C GLU A 297 34.15 30.59 -12.57
N ASP A 298 34.00 29.50 -11.79
CA ASP A 298 32.81 28.94 -11.12
C ASP A 298 31.40 29.05 -11.76
N LYS A 299 31.06 28.12 -12.68
CA LYS A 299 29.65 27.87 -13.10
C LYS A 299 29.31 26.38 -13.32
N SER A 300 29.68 25.48 -12.40
CA SER A 300 29.45 24.03 -12.54
C SER A 300 28.08 23.50 -12.08
N SER A 301 27.23 24.29 -11.42
CA SER A 301 26.03 23.73 -10.73
C SER A 301 24.72 23.69 -11.52
N ASP A 302 24.62 24.36 -12.68
CA ASP A 302 23.34 24.54 -13.37
C ASP A 302 23.08 23.51 -14.50
N GLY A 303 24.12 22.82 -14.97
CA GLY A 303 24.02 21.79 -16.01
C GLY A 303 23.41 20.47 -15.52
N GLU A 304 23.67 20.09 -14.27
CA GLU A 304 23.24 18.81 -13.70
C GLU A 304 21.74 18.79 -13.35
N LYS A 305 21.15 19.94 -13.01
CA LYS A 305 19.71 20.05 -12.74
C LYS A 305 18.84 19.88 -13.98
N LYS A 306 19.33 20.28 -15.17
CA LYS A 306 18.57 20.18 -16.42
C LYS A 306 18.57 18.76 -17.01
N SER A 307 19.65 17.99 -16.85
CA SER A 307 19.69 16.59 -17.30
C SER A 307 18.73 15.70 -16.50
N ILE A 308 18.68 15.88 -15.18
CA ILE A 308 17.79 15.09 -14.29
C ILE A 308 16.31 15.29 -14.65
N ASN A 309 15.93 16.46 -15.20
CA ASN A 309 14.54 16.74 -15.56
C ASN A 309 14.11 15.97 -16.82
N ILE A 310 14.98 15.84 -17.82
CA ILE A 310 14.65 15.15 -19.08
C ILE A 310 14.52 13.65 -18.89
N ASP A 311 15.44 13.02 -18.15
CA ASP A 311 15.35 11.58 -17.85
C ASP A 311 14.06 11.25 -17.10
N LYS A 312 13.63 12.14 -16.19
CA LYS A 312 12.36 12.02 -15.46
C LYS A 312 11.15 12.17 -16.38
N MET A 313 11.15 13.14 -17.29
CA MET A 313 10.09 13.32 -18.29
C MET A 313 9.98 12.10 -19.21
N ARG A 314 11.13 11.63 -19.74
CA ARG A 314 11.21 10.45 -20.60
C ARG A 314 10.68 9.20 -19.91
N THR A 315 11.13 8.94 -18.68
CA THR A 315 10.66 7.81 -17.88
C THR A 315 9.16 7.92 -17.59
N GLY A 316 8.64 9.13 -17.35
CA GLY A 316 7.22 9.40 -17.18
C GLY A 316 6.38 9.05 -18.43
N VAL A 317 6.83 9.46 -19.62
CA VAL A 317 6.16 9.15 -20.89
C VAL A 317 6.21 7.66 -21.19
N ILE A 318 7.38 7.01 -21.02
CA ILE A 318 7.54 5.57 -21.23
C ILE A 318 6.62 4.77 -20.29
N ASN A 319 6.54 5.14 -19.01
CA ASN A 319 5.64 4.46 -18.08
C ASN A 319 4.18 4.58 -18.50
N ARG A 320 3.75 5.76 -18.98
CA ARG A 320 2.38 5.98 -19.49
C ARG A 320 2.10 5.18 -20.76
N LEU A 321 3.06 5.09 -21.68
CA LEU A 321 2.99 4.24 -22.87
C LEU A 321 2.85 2.76 -22.49
N CYS A 322 3.66 2.27 -21.56
CA CYS A 322 3.57 0.90 -21.05
C CYS A 322 2.21 0.61 -20.39
N GLU A 323 1.69 1.55 -19.62
CA GLU A 323 0.37 1.45 -19.00
C GLU A 323 -0.77 1.44 -20.02
N ALA A 324 -0.68 2.27 -21.06
CA ALA A 324 -1.61 2.31 -22.19
C ALA A 324 -1.60 0.98 -22.94
N ALA A 325 -0.41 0.52 -23.33
CA ALA A 325 -0.22 -0.75 -24.02
C ALA A 325 -0.77 -1.93 -23.21
N THR A 326 -0.54 -1.96 -21.89
CA THR A 326 -1.07 -3.02 -21.01
C THR A 326 -2.58 -2.99 -20.93
N SER A 327 -3.18 -1.80 -20.79
CA SER A 327 -4.63 -1.63 -20.70
C SER A 327 -5.32 -2.06 -22.00
N LEU A 328 -4.79 -1.59 -23.13
CA LEU A 328 -5.26 -1.94 -24.46
C LEU A 328 -5.12 -3.45 -24.73
N SER A 329 -3.96 -4.04 -24.38
CA SER A 329 -3.73 -5.48 -24.55
C SER A 329 -4.71 -6.32 -23.75
N HIS A 330 -4.97 -5.95 -22.49
CA HIS A 330 -5.98 -6.63 -21.68
C HIS A 330 -7.38 -6.52 -22.29
N TRP A 331 -7.75 -5.35 -22.81
CA TRP A 331 -9.03 -5.17 -23.49
C TRP A 331 -9.15 -6.08 -24.71
N ILE A 332 -8.15 -6.07 -25.60
CA ILE A 332 -8.13 -6.88 -26.81
C ILE A 332 -8.28 -8.36 -26.47
N VAL A 333 -7.52 -8.85 -25.48
CA VAL A 333 -7.61 -10.24 -25.04
C VAL A 333 -9.00 -10.55 -24.53
N ARG A 334 -9.58 -9.69 -23.69
CA ARG A 334 -10.92 -9.91 -23.12
C ARG A 334 -12.02 -9.86 -24.16
N VAL A 335 -12.01 -8.89 -25.08
CA VAL A 335 -12.94 -8.86 -26.21
C VAL A 335 -12.80 -10.14 -27.03
N SER A 336 -11.57 -10.59 -27.30
CA SER A 336 -11.33 -11.80 -28.09
C SER A 336 -11.79 -13.07 -27.38
N GLU A 337 -11.53 -13.19 -26.08
CA GLU A 337 -12.02 -14.28 -25.23
C GLU A 337 -13.55 -14.27 -25.19
N ASP A 338 -14.19 -13.12 -25.00
CA ASP A 338 -15.65 -13.00 -24.97
C ASP A 338 -16.28 -13.36 -26.32
N ILE A 339 -15.66 -12.96 -27.43
CA ILE A 339 -16.10 -13.35 -28.79
C ILE A 339 -16.01 -14.87 -28.95
N ALA A 340 -14.93 -15.50 -28.46
CA ALA A 340 -14.70 -16.93 -28.57
C ALA A 340 -15.62 -17.75 -27.64
N ASP A 341 -15.72 -17.37 -26.37
CA ASP A 341 -16.40 -18.10 -25.31
C ASP A 341 -17.92 -17.97 -25.39
N ASN A 342 -18.44 -16.80 -25.75
CA ASN A 342 -19.88 -16.63 -25.88
C ASN A 342 -20.44 -17.31 -27.12
N ASN A 343 -19.57 -17.96 -27.92
CA ASN A 343 -19.89 -18.64 -29.16
C ASN A 343 -20.95 -17.83 -29.89
N VAL A 344 -20.72 -16.49 -29.91
CA VAL A 344 -21.72 -15.53 -30.38
C VAL A 344 -22.11 -16.14 -31.70
N LYS A 345 -23.39 -16.45 -31.88
CA LYS A 345 -23.91 -16.97 -33.14
C LYS A 345 -23.67 -15.87 -34.18
N LEU A 346 -22.41 -15.71 -34.58
CA LEU A 346 -21.86 -14.76 -35.51
C LEU A 346 -22.03 -15.43 -36.87
N SER A 347 -23.27 -15.76 -37.21
CA SER A 347 -23.64 -16.07 -38.59
C SER A 347 -23.54 -14.83 -39.50
N LEU A 348 -22.93 -13.73 -39.02
CA LEU A 348 -23.05 -12.37 -39.56
C LEU A 348 -21.73 -11.58 -39.59
N PHE A 349 -20.61 -12.17 -39.17
CA PHE A 349 -19.30 -11.70 -39.60
C PHE A 349 -18.76 -12.72 -40.59
N THR A 350 -18.33 -12.28 -41.75
CA THR A 350 -17.46 -13.12 -42.55
C THR A 350 -16.19 -13.35 -41.73
N GLN A 351 -15.58 -14.54 -41.84
CA GLN A 351 -14.28 -14.82 -41.24
C GLN A 351 -13.27 -13.69 -41.57
N GLU A 352 -13.41 -13.08 -42.74
CA GLU A 352 -12.65 -11.94 -43.23
C GLU A 352 -12.82 -10.65 -42.40
N GLN A 353 -14.03 -10.31 -41.95
CA GLN A 353 -14.27 -9.14 -41.09
C GLN A 353 -13.70 -9.35 -39.68
N LEU A 354 -13.83 -10.57 -39.14
CA LEU A 354 -13.22 -10.94 -37.87
C LEU A 354 -11.68 -10.89 -37.98
N ASN A 355 -11.13 -11.44 -39.06
CA ASN A 355 -9.70 -11.38 -39.36
C ASN A 355 -9.21 -9.95 -39.58
N SER A 356 -10.00 -9.07 -40.22
CA SER A 356 -9.65 -7.66 -40.41
C SER A 356 -9.68 -6.88 -39.09
N MET A 357 -10.61 -7.18 -38.18
CA MET A 357 -10.65 -6.57 -36.85
C MET A 357 -9.48 -7.03 -35.99
N ILE A 358 -9.17 -8.33 -36.01
CA ILE A 358 -8.00 -8.92 -35.36
C ILE A 358 -6.71 -8.35 -35.95
N ARG A 359 -6.64 -8.19 -37.28
CA ARG A 359 -5.50 -7.60 -37.99
C ARG A 359 -5.36 -6.13 -37.62
N GLY A 360 -6.44 -5.34 -37.59
CA GLY A 360 -6.41 -3.94 -37.14
C GLY A 360 -5.94 -3.80 -35.69
N LEU A 361 -6.43 -4.65 -34.78
CA LEU A 361 -5.96 -4.69 -33.38
C LEU A 361 -4.47 -5.07 -33.29
N THR A 362 -4.02 -5.99 -34.12
CA THR A 362 -2.61 -6.42 -34.19
C THR A 362 -1.73 -5.31 -34.79
N GLU A 363 -2.18 -4.66 -35.87
CA GLU A 363 -1.55 -3.51 -36.52
C GLU A 363 -1.52 -2.28 -35.62
N LEU A 364 -2.45 -2.14 -34.67
CA LEU A 364 -2.47 -1.06 -33.69
C LEU A 364 -1.49 -1.32 -32.53
N VAL A 365 -1.32 -2.58 -32.13
CA VAL A 365 -0.40 -2.96 -31.05
C VAL A 365 1.05 -3.11 -31.55
N ASN A 366 1.26 -3.50 -32.80
CA ASN A 366 2.59 -3.76 -33.36
C ASN A 366 3.52 -2.53 -33.39
N PRO A 367 3.09 -1.32 -33.76
CA PRO A 367 3.91 -0.11 -33.68
C PRO A 367 4.31 0.22 -32.25
N VAL A 368 3.39 0.05 -31.30
CA VAL A 368 3.64 0.28 -29.87
C VAL A 368 4.66 -0.74 -29.34
N ILE A 369 4.52 -2.02 -29.67
CA ILE A 369 5.50 -3.06 -29.32
C ILE A 369 6.85 -2.78 -29.99
N SER A 370 6.85 -2.32 -31.24
CA SER A 370 8.07 -1.99 -31.97
C SER A 370 8.79 -0.78 -31.38
N GLN A 371 8.06 0.23 -30.91
CA GLN A 371 8.59 1.39 -30.18
C GLN A 371 9.09 1.02 -28.78
N LEU A 372 8.44 0.07 -28.11
CA LEU A 372 8.85 -0.42 -26.79
C LEU A 372 10.06 -1.38 -26.84
N ARG A 373 10.28 -2.06 -27.97
CA ARG A 373 11.33 -3.08 -28.14
C ARG A 373 12.73 -2.65 -27.65
N PRO A 374 13.27 -1.46 -27.99
CA PRO A 374 14.60 -1.05 -27.52
C PRO A 374 14.72 -0.90 -26.01
N TYR A 375 13.61 -0.72 -25.30
CA TYR A 375 13.54 -0.57 -23.85
C TYR A 375 13.34 -1.91 -23.11
N LEU A 376 13.08 -2.99 -23.86
CA LEU A 376 12.85 -4.35 -23.34
C LEU A 376 14.10 -5.24 -23.44
N ASP A 377 15.14 -4.81 -24.15
CA ASP A 377 16.35 -5.60 -24.49
C ASP A 377 17.39 -5.74 -23.35
N GLY A 378 17.05 -5.36 -22.11
CA GLY A 378 17.93 -5.46 -20.93
C GLY A 378 17.94 -6.82 -20.24
N GLU A 379 16.99 -7.72 -20.54
CA GLU A 379 16.97 -9.10 -20.03
C GLU A 379 17.15 -10.09 -21.18
N SER A 380 18.10 -11.02 -21.03
CA SER A 380 18.46 -12.05 -22.01
C SER A 380 17.26 -12.65 -22.76
N MET A 381 17.10 -12.22 -24.00
CA MET A 381 16.18 -12.75 -25.00
C MET A 381 16.93 -13.65 -26.00
N THR A 382 18.09 -14.19 -25.64
CA THR A 382 18.95 -14.96 -26.56
C THR A 382 18.33 -16.26 -27.07
N ASP A 383 17.26 -16.75 -26.43
CA ASP A 383 16.50 -17.92 -26.88
C ASP A 383 15.24 -17.56 -27.68
N PHE A 384 15.02 -16.28 -27.99
CA PHE A 384 13.86 -15.82 -28.75
C PHE A 384 14.23 -15.56 -30.21
N VAL A 385 13.92 -16.53 -31.08
CA VAL A 385 13.83 -16.29 -32.51
C VAL A 385 12.42 -15.73 -32.77
N PRO A 386 12.28 -14.46 -33.19
CA PRO A 386 10.97 -13.96 -33.57
C PRO A 386 10.58 -14.64 -34.89
N GLU A 387 9.65 -15.59 -34.84
CA GLU A 387 8.94 -15.93 -36.06
C GLU A 387 8.15 -14.68 -36.50
N PRO A 388 8.21 -14.31 -37.79
CA PRO A 388 7.53 -13.14 -38.30
C PRO A 388 6.03 -13.27 -38.00
N PHE A 389 5.42 -12.20 -37.47
CA PHE A 389 3.99 -12.08 -37.14
C PHE A 389 3.04 -12.15 -38.36
N PHE A 390 3.51 -12.68 -39.48
CA PHE A 390 2.74 -12.91 -40.69
C PHE A 390 2.87 -14.39 -41.08
N VAL A 391 2.02 -15.22 -40.48
CA VAL A 391 1.68 -16.53 -41.02
C VAL A 391 0.17 -16.53 -41.23
N ASP A 392 -0.21 -17.03 -42.39
CA ASP A 392 -1.55 -17.15 -42.94
C ASP A 392 -2.64 -17.47 -41.89
N ILE A 393 -3.79 -16.81 -42.01
CA ILE A 393 -4.80 -16.63 -40.94
C ILE A 393 -5.73 -17.86 -40.80
N GLU A 394 -5.34 -19.00 -41.36
CA GLU A 394 -6.15 -20.21 -41.26
C GLU A 394 -5.90 -20.94 -39.94
N GLY A 395 -6.64 -20.52 -38.90
CA GLY A 395 -7.23 -21.48 -37.97
C GLY A 395 -6.94 -21.33 -36.48
N ARG A 396 -6.11 -20.40 -35.98
CA ARG A 396 -5.90 -20.25 -34.51
C ARG A 396 -5.60 -18.82 -34.00
N PRO A 397 -6.54 -17.87 -34.09
CA PRO A 397 -6.36 -16.51 -33.57
C PRO A 397 -6.12 -16.45 -32.04
N GLY A 398 -6.70 -17.36 -31.26
CA GLY A 398 -6.59 -17.36 -29.80
C GLY A 398 -5.19 -17.66 -29.23
N HIS A 399 -4.29 -18.31 -29.99
CA HIS A 399 -2.94 -18.62 -29.52
C HIS A 399 -1.99 -17.42 -29.66
N MET A 400 -2.17 -16.60 -30.69
CA MET A 400 -1.33 -15.42 -30.94
C MET A 400 -1.57 -14.31 -29.92
N PHE A 401 -2.84 -14.08 -29.53
CA PHE A 401 -3.16 -13.13 -28.46
C PHE A 401 -2.68 -13.60 -27.09
N LYS A 402 -2.67 -14.91 -26.83
CA LYS A 402 -2.05 -15.47 -25.62
C LYS A 402 -0.54 -15.24 -25.60
N CYS A 403 0.15 -15.32 -26.75
CA CYS A 403 1.56 -14.99 -26.87
C CYS A 403 1.83 -13.48 -26.69
N LEU A 404 0.99 -12.61 -27.26
CA LEU A 404 1.07 -11.15 -27.10
C LEU A 404 0.83 -10.72 -25.65
N ALA A 405 -0.25 -11.22 -25.05
CA ALA A 405 -0.56 -11.03 -23.64
C ALA A 405 0.52 -11.60 -22.74
N TYR A 406 1.11 -12.74 -23.10
CA TYR A 406 2.28 -13.30 -22.42
C TYR A 406 3.50 -12.39 -22.54
N TYR A 407 3.76 -11.79 -23.71
CA TYR A 407 4.88 -10.88 -23.94
C TYR A 407 4.73 -9.60 -23.13
N VAL A 408 3.57 -8.93 -23.18
CA VAL A 408 3.27 -7.74 -22.34
C VAL A 408 3.31 -8.10 -20.85
N ARG A 409 2.76 -9.25 -20.46
CA ARG A 409 2.79 -9.74 -19.06
C ARG A 409 4.18 -10.19 -18.60
N LYS A 410 5.08 -10.58 -19.51
CA LYS A 410 6.48 -10.96 -19.22
C LYS A 410 7.39 -9.74 -19.16
N CYS A 411 7.17 -8.76 -20.02
CA CYS A 411 7.85 -7.45 -19.99
C CYS A 411 7.44 -6.60 -18.77
N VAL A 412 6.20 -6.77 -18.28
CA VAL A 412 5.70 -6.15 -17.04
C VAL A 412 5.80 -7.14 -15.87
N SER A 413 6.61 -8.21 -15.97
CA SER A 413 6.37 -9.38 -15.11
C SER A 413 6.39 -9.05 -13.62
N ARG A 414 5.32 -9.52 -12.99
CA ARG A 414 5.26 -9.83 -11.56
C ARG A 414 6.44 -10.66 -11.08
N LYS A 415 7.29 -11.24 -11.95
CA LYS A 415 8.51 -11.93 -11.54
C LYS A 415 9.59 -10.94 -11.14
N ALA A 416 9.82 -9.86 -11.89
CA ALA A 416 10.71 -8.77 -11.46
C ALA A 416 10.16 -8.04 -10.23
N VAL A 417 8.85 -7.79 -10.17
CA VAL A 417 8.21 -7.20 -8.99
C VAL A 417 8.20 -8.18 -7.81
N ASN A 418 7.97 -9.48 -8.00
CA ASN A 418 8.03 -10.48 -6.92
C ASN A 418 9.47 -10.80 -6.50
N GLU A 419 10.45 -10.74 -7.39
CA GLU A 419 11.86 -10.89 -7.05
C GLU A 419 12.38 -9.63 -6.37
N MET A 420 11.93 -8.45 -6.77
CA MET A 420 12.15 -7.20 -6.05
C MET A 420 11.44 -7.23 -4.69
N MET A 421 10.18 -7.70 -4.60
CA MET A 421 9.47 -7.85 -3.32
C MET A 421 10.08 -8.95 -2.45
N LYS A 422 10.57 -10.05 -3.03
CA LYS A 422 11.32 -11.09 -2.31
C LYS A 422 12.69 -10.57 -1.87
N SER A 423 13.37 -9.78 -2.70
CA SER A 423 14.65 -9.15 -2.38
C SER A 423 14.46 -8.07 -1.31
N MET A 424 13.41 -7.25 -1.39
CA MET A 424 13.05 -6.27 -0.39
C MET A 424 12.54 -6.93 0.90
N ALA A 425 11.78 -8.02 0.81
CA ALA A 425 11.37 -8.82 1.96
C ALA A 425 12.58 -9.52 2.58
N LYS A 426 13.53 -10.00 1.79
CA LYS A 426 14.79 -10.59 2.26
C LYS A 426 15.68 -9.53 2.91
N VAL A 427 15.87 -8.37 2.30
CA VAL A 427 16.60 -7.23 2.88
C VAL A 427 15.90 -6.72 4.13
N ARG A 428 14.57 -6.74 4.18
CA ARG A 428 13.78 -6.39 5.36
C ARG A 428 13.94 -7.42 6.47
N LEU A 429 13.83 -8.71 6.16
CA LEU A 429 14.06 -9.81 7.10
C LEU A 429 15.51 -9.82 7.59
N GLU A 430 16.49 -9.60 6.71
CA GLU A 430 17.90 -9.45 7.07
C GLU A 430 18.14 -8.19 7.90
N SER A 431 17.39 -7.10 7.65
CA SER A 431 17.45 -5.88 8.46
C SER A 431 16.74 -6.04 9.82
N GLU A 432 15.65 -6.80 9.88
CA GLU A 432 14.90 -7.13 11.09
C GLU A 432 15.71 -8.12 11.94
N GLN A 433 16.28 -9.15 11.31
CA GLN A 433 17.19 -10.10 11.94
C GLN A 433 18.49 -9.43 12.38
N ARG A 434 19.09 -8.53 11.60
CA ARG A 434 20.23 -7.72 12.08
C ARG A 434 19.81 -6.80 13.23
N SER A 435 18.62 -6.22 13.20
CA SER A 435 18.12 -5.40 14.31
C SER A 435 17.85 -6.24 15.56
N GLU A 436 17.37 -7.47 15.41
CA GLU A 436 17.16 -8.42 16.53
C GLU A 436 18.49 -8.96 17.05
N ASP A 437 19.45 -9.27 16.18
CA ASP A 437 20.82 -9.65 16.53
C ASP A 437 21.56 -8.50 17.23
N GLU A 438 21.35 -7.27 16.78
CA GLU A 438 21.87 -6.05 17.42
C GLU A 438 21.20 -5.82 18.79
N LYS A 439 19.89 -6.05 18.92
CA LYS A 439 19.18 -6.01 20.22
C LYS A 439 19.65 -7.11 21.16
N ALA A 440 19.92 -8.31 20.66
CA ALA A 440 20.39 -9.45 21.43
C ALA A 440 21.86 -9.30 21.91
N ARG A 441 22.61 -8.35 21.33
CA ARG A 441 23.99 -8.01 21.75
C ARG A 441 24.05 -7.11 22.99
N PHE A 442 22.94 -6.50 23.39
CA PHE A 442 22.91 -5.60 24.53
C PHE A 442 22.09 -6.17 25.69
N PRO A 443 22.60 -6.05 26.92
CA PRO A 443 21.91 -6.58 28.08
C PRO A 443 20.65 -5.76 28.37
N VAL A 444 19.64 -6.43 28.91
CA VAL A 444 18.45 -5.75 29.44
C VAL A 444 18.81 -4.97 30.71
N TYR A 445 19.69 -5.54 31.54
CA TYR A 445 20.11 -4.97 32.80
C TYR A 445 21.61 -4.66 32.84
N VAL A 446 21.96 -3.50 33.38
CA VAL A 446 23.34 -3.09 33.63
C VAL A 446 23.55 -2.84 35.12
N LEU A 447 24.58 -3.49 35.68
CA LEU A 447 24.92 -3.43 37.09
C LEU A 447 26.29 -2.76 37.27
N PRO A 448 26.35 -1.45 37.57
CA PRO A 448 27.63 -0.79 37.80
C PRO A 448 28.19 -1.15 39.18
N ASP A 449 29.47 -1.53 39.22
CA ASP A 449 30.19 -1.66 40.49
C ASP A 449 30.43 -0.29 41.16
N LEU A 450 30.75 -0.31 42.45
CA LEU A 450 31.07 0.85 43.27
C LEU A 450 32.10 1.76 42.59
N GLN A 451 33.19 1.18 42.05
CA GLN A 451 34.25 1.98 41.41
C GLN A 451 33.76 2.69 40.15
N VAL A 452 32.83 2.09 39.40
CA VAL A 452 32.24 2.68 38.19
C VAL A 452 31.43 3.92 38.55
N LEU A 453 30.60 3.82 39.59
CA LEU A 453 29.81 4.95 40.08
C LEU A 453 30.70 6.08 40.64
N GLN A 454 31.83 5.73 41.25
CA GLN A 454 32.75 6.70 41.85
C GLN A 454 33.65 7.43 40.84
N SER A 455 34.14 6.74 39.81
CA SER A 455 35.20 7.26 38.94
C SER A 455 34.79 7.44 37.49
N LYS A 456 33.70 6.78 37.06
CA LYS A 456 33.30 6.68 35.66
C LYS A 456 31.81 6.96 35.45
N LEU A 457 31.20 7.73 36.35
CA LEU A 457 29.77 8.09 36.33
C LEU A 457 29.29 8.69 35.00
N TYR A 458 30.17 9.41 34.29
CA TYR A 458 29.82 10.02 33.00
C TYR A 458 29.42 8.98 31.93
N HIS A 459 29.96 7.76 31.99
CA HIS A 459 29.57 6.68 31.08
C HIS A 459 28.12 6.26 31.31
N MET A 460 27.74 6.10 32.58
CA MET A 460 26.37 5.75 32.96
C MET A 460 25.38 6.84 32.56
N LYS A 461 25.73 8.11 32.79
CA LYS A 461 24.96 9.27 32.32
C LYS A 461 24.76 9.26 30.81
N ARG A 462 25.76 8.82 30.04
CA ARG A 462 25.70 8.77 28.57
C ARG A 462 24.79 7.65 28.08
N LEU A 463 24.77 6.50 28.75
CA LEU A 463 23.90 5.37 28.40
C LEU A 463 22.42 5.76 28.45
N LEU A 464 22.00 6.51 29.46
CA LEU A 464 20.59 6.89 29.68
C LEU A 464 20.05 7.99 28.76
N ARG A 465 20.90 8.61 27.92
CA ARG A 465 20.45 9.60 26.94
C ARG A 465 19.70 8.98 25.76
N CYS A 466 19.70 7.66 25.68
CA CYS A 466 19.12 6.90 24.58
C CYS A 466 17.72 6.38 24.95
N GLU A 467 16.81 6.34 23.98
CA GLU A 467 15.44 5.83 24.16
C GLU A 467 15.40 4.33 24.53
N ASN A 468 16.37 3.56 24.05
CA ASN A 468 16.50 2.12 24.29
C ASN A 468 17.57 1.78 25.35
N ALA A 469 17.83 2.69 26.30
CA ALA A 469 18.86 2.47 27.32
C ALA A 469 18.55 1.22 28.18
N PRO A 470 19.57 0.45 28.58
CA PRO A 470 19.37 -0.67 29.49
C PRO A 470 18.92 -0.19 30.87
N GLN A 471 18.18 -1.04 31.57
CA GLN A 471 17.76 -0.74 32.94
C GLN A 471 18.95 -0.84 33.88
N ILE A 472 19.21 0.23 34.63
CA ILE A 472 20.31 0.26 35.59
C ILE A 472 19.82 -0.34 36.90
N VAL A 473 20.54 -1.35 37.39
CA VAL A 473 20.27 -2.01 38.66
C VAL A 473 21.41 -1.73 39.62
N ILE A 474 21.08 -1.15 40.77
CA ILE A 474 22.05 -0.79 41.80
C ILE A 474 21.77 -1.64 43.03
N GLY A 475 22.78 -2.40 43.45
CA GLY A 475 22.70 -3.23 44.65
C GLY A 475 22.63 -2.37 45.91
N GLU A 476 21.84 -2.80 46.88
CA GLU A 476 21.64 -2.11 48.16
C GLU A 476 22.95 -1.99 48.97
N SER A 477 23.84 -2.98 48.88
CA SER A 477 25.17 -2.94 49.48
C SER A 477 26.04 -1.81 48.91
N ILE A 478 25.91 -1.51 47.62
CA ILE A 478 26.61 -0.41 46.95
C ILE A 478 26.04 0.92 47.42
N LEU A 479 24.71 1.05 47.51
CA LEU A 479 24.05 2.25 48.03
C LEU A 479 24.48 2.55 49.48
N ALA A 480 24.42 1.54 50.35
CA ALA A 480 24.88 1.68 51.74
C ALA A 480 26.36 2.12 51.83
N THR A 481 27.20 1.61 50.92
CA THR A 481 28.62 1.99 50.86
C THR A 481 28.81 3.42 50.32
N LEU A 482 28.05 3.84 49.32
CA LEU A 482 28.05 5.23 48.84
C LEU A 482 27.60 6.17 49.95
N ASP A 483 26.54 5.83 50.68
CA ASP A 483 26.03 6.64 51.79
C ASP A 483 27.02 6.79 52.94
N LYS A 484 27.70 5.69 53.31
CA LYS A 484 28.76 5.72 54.32
C LYS A 484 29.90 6.66 53.92
N ASN A 485 30.25 6.69 52.63
CA ASN A 485 31.41 7.41 52.10
C ASN A 485 31.10 8.82 51.55
N LYS A 486 29.84 9.26 51.55
CA LYS A 486 29.41 10.55 50.93
C LYS A 486 30.06 11.80 51.51
N LYS A 487 30.48 11.76 52.78
CA LYS A 487 31.18 12.89 53.43
C LYS A 487 32.57 13.11 52.85
N GLY A 488 33.25 12.05 52.39
CA GLY A 488 34.65 12.07 51.99
C GLY A 488 34.93 12.31 50.51
N CYS A 489 33.94 12.15 49.61
CA CYS A 489 34.19 12.19 48.16
C CYS A 489 33.09 12.95 47.40
N ALA A 490 33.49 13.96 46.61
CA ALA A 490 32.56 14.73 45.79
C ALA A 490 31.87 13.88 44.73
N ASN A 491 32.59 12.97 44.09
CA ASN A 491 32.05 12.09 43.06
C ASN A 491 30.99 11.12 43.62
N ILE A 492 31.16 10.67 44.88
CA ILE A 492 30.14 9.85 45.55
C ILE A 492 28.85 10.63 45.75
N ARG A 493 28.94 11.90 46.17
CA ARG A 493 27.75 12.77 46.29
C ARG A 493 27.09 13.01 44.94
N GLU A 494 27.88 13.18 43.89
CA GLU A 494 27.35 13.31 42.53
C GLU A 494 26.65 12.02 42.06
N ALA A 495 27.23 10.85 42.36
CA ALA A 495 26.64 9.56 42.06
C ALA A 495 25.30 9.37 42.78
N ILE A 496 25.22 9.66 44.08
CA ILE A 496 23.98 9.57 44.87
C ILE A 496 22.88 10.46 44.26
N ARG A 497 23.18 11.75 43.99
CA ARG A 497 22.22 12.67 43.36
C ARG A 497 21.75 12.19 41.99
N TRP A 498 22.66 11.63 41.20
CA TRP A 498 22.31 11.09 39.89
C TRP A 498 21.41 9.85 40.01
N ILE A 499 21.65 8.99 41.00
CA ILE A 499 20.79 7.83 41.30
C ILE A 499 19.39 8.29 41.71
N GLU A 500 19.30 9.25 42.63
CA GLU A 500 18.02 9.84 43.09
C GLU A 500 17.19 10.35 41.90
N ASN A 501 17.82 11.13 40.99
CA ASN A 501 17.16 11.64 39.80
C ASN A 501 16.64 10.53 38.86
N ILE A 502 17.36 9.42 38.73
CA ILE A 502 16.95 8.31 37.85
C ILE A 502 15.74 7.56 38.39
N LEU A 503 15.63 7.48 39.71
CA LEU A 503 14.49 6.84 40.38
C LEU A 503 13.23 7.67 40.18
N GLU A 504 13.34 9.00 40.26
CA GLU A 504 12.22 9.91 39.97
C GLU A 504 11.73 9.74 38.52
N ASP A 505 12.66 9.51 37.58
CA ASP A 505 12.36 9.32 36.16
C ASP A 505 11.89 7.89 35.78
N ASN A 506 11.79 6.95 36.74
CA ASN A 506 11.49 5.52 36.50
C ASN A 506 12.45 4.81 35.50
N ARG A 507 13.66 5.34 35.29
CA ARG A 507 14.63 4.78 34.32
C ARG A 507 15.62 3.80 34.95
N GLY A 508 15.59 3.64 36.27
CA GLY A 508 16.43 2.70 37.02
C GLY A 508 15.60 1.90 38.01
N ILE A 509 15.98 0.65 38.22
CA ILE A 509 15.34 -0.25 39.18
C ILE A 509 16.32 -0.48 40.33
N ILE A 510 15.96 -0.05 41.54
CA ILE A 510 16.64 -0.55 42.74
C ILE A 510 16.00 -1.88 43.10
N LYS A 511 16.82 -2.93 43.18
CA LYS A 511 16.39 -4.19 43.79
C LYS A 511 16.92 -4.25 45.22
N HIS A 512 16.02 -4.51 46.16
CA HIS A 512 16.39 -4.90 47.52
C HIS A 512 17.15 -6.21 47.47
N MET A 513 18.30 -6.24 48.15
CA MET A 513 19.10 -7.45 48.29
C MET A 513 19.47 -7.63 49.75
N ASP A 514 19.53 -8.88 50.19
CA ASP A 514 20.05 -9.23 51.51
C ASP A 514 21.47 -8.69 51.67
N HIS A 515 21.73 -8.05 52.82
CA HIS A 515 23.03 -7.49 53.17
C HIS A 515 24.11 -8.58 53.15
N GLY A 516 24.91 -8.63 52.08
CA GLY A 516 26.05 -9.55 51.94
C GLY A 516 26.18 -10.28 50.60
N SER A 517 25.22 -10.15 49.68
CA SER A 517 25.35 -10.74 48.33
C SER A 517 26.30 -9.93 47.43
N SER A 518 27.17 -10.63 46.69
CA SER A 518 28.02 -10.01 45.65
C SER A 518 27.16 -9.46 44.50
N ILE A 519 27.71 -8.51 43.74
CA ILE A 519 27.02 -7.93 42.56
C ILE A 519 26.69 -9.00 41.51
N MET A 520 27.47 -10.08 41.45
CA MET A 520 27.21 -11.23 40.59
C MET A 520 25.95 -11.98 41.01
N LYS A 521 25.75 -12.22 42.32
CA LYS A 521 24.49 -12.81 42.82
C LYS A 521 23.28 -11.92 42.54
N CYS A 522 23.47 -10.60 42.50
CA CYS A 522 22.43 -9.67 42.05
C CYS A 522 22.05 -9.94 40.58
N ALA A 523 23.05 -10.08 39.71
CA ALA A 523 22.84 -10.37 38.30
C ALA A 523 22.14 -11.73 38.10
N GLU A 524 22.52 -12.75 38.87
CA GLU A 524 21.89 -14.07 38.84
C GLU A 524 20.43 -14.04 39.29
N SER A 525 20.10 -13.27 40.32
CA SER A 525 18.71 -13.10 40.80
C SER A 525 17.79 -12.37 39.82
N LEU A 526 18.34 -11.72 38.79
CA LEU A 526 17.55 -11.09 37.73
C LEU A 526 17.03 -12.13 36.73
N ILE A 527 17.68 -13.28 36.60
CA ILE A 527 17.30 -14.31 35.64
C ILE A 527 16.01 -15.00 36.11
N PRO A 528 14.95 -15.03 35.29
CA PRO A 528 13.72 -15.76 35.62
C PRO A 528 14.00 -17.26 35.78
N SER A 529 13.57 -17.85 36.90
CA SER A 529 13.75 -19.28 37.16
C SER A 529 13.06 -20.12 36.07
N GLY A 530 13.82 -21.00 35.41
CA GLY A 530 13.28 -21.97 34.45
C GLY A 530 13.21 -21.53 32.98
N GLN A 531 13.79 -20.37 32.60
CA GLN A 531 13.85 -19.94 31.20
C GLN A 531 15.27 -20.07 30.63
N SER A 532 15.40 -20.76 29.50
CA SER A 532 16.59 -20.68 28.65
C SER A 532 16.53 -19.37 27.87
N LEU A 533 17.37 -18.41 28.25
CA LEU A 533 17.45 -17.12 27.59
C LEU A 533 18.48 -17.22 26.45
N SER A 534 18.03 -17.00 25.22
CA SER A 534 18.91 -16.84 24.07
C SER A 534 19.41 -15.39 24.02
N GLY A 535 20.56 -15.11 24.63
CA GLY A 535 21.22 -13.80 24.55
C GLY A 535 21.74 -13.28 25.88
N LEU A 536 22.35 -12.10 25.82
CA LEU A 536 22.90 -11.41 26.99
C LEU A 536 21.76 -10.74 27.77
N PHE A 537 21.57 -11.13 29.02
CA PHE A 537 20.46 -10.65 29.85
C PHE A 537 20.91 -9.54 30.81
N ALA A 538 22.07 -9.72 31.43
CA ALA A 538 22.65 -8.74 32.35
C ALA A 538 24.15 -8.56 32.11
N THR A 539 24.65 -7.35 32.35
CA THR A 539 26.10 -7.07 32.34
C THR A 539 26.51 -6.35 33.61
N VAL A 540 27.54 -6.88 34.28
CA VAL A 540 28.21 -6.23 35.40
C VAL A 540 29.34 -5.37 34.85
N LEU A 541 29.34 -4.07 35.20
CA LEU A 541 30.34 -3.12 34.75
C LEU A 541 31.39 -2.86 35.83
N VAL A 542 32.66 -2.96 35.44
CA VAL A 542 33.83 -2.74 36.33
C VAL A 542 34.81 -1.73 35.73
N CYS A 543 35.73 -1.21 36.55
CA CYS A 543 36.72 -0.21 36.11
C CYS A 543 38.04 -0.80 35.58
N GLY A 544 38.40 -2.04 35.91
CA GLY A 544 39.68 -2.65 35.54
C GLY A 544 39.53 -4.09 35.02
N ALA A 545 40.51 -4.53 34.21
CA ALA A 545 40.53 -5.87 33.61
C ALA A 545 41.14 -6.96 34.53
N GLU A 546 41.68 -6.58 35.69
CA GLU A 546 42.61 -7.42 36.47
C GLU A 546 42.05 -7.95 37.80
N GLN A 547 40.82 -7.63 38.19
CA GLN A 547 40.20 -8.38 39.28
C GLN A 547 39.77 -9.73 38.73
N GLU A 548 40.14 -10.82 39.40
CA GLU A 548 39.64 -12.18 39.14
C GLU A 548 38.12 -12.12 39.02
N MET A 549 37.63 -11.98 37.78
CA MET A 549 36.22 -11.80 37.53
C MET A 549 35.59 -13.14 37.85
N GLU A 550 34.76 -13.16 38.91
CA GLU A 550 33.87 -14.29 39.17
C GLU A 550 33.11 -14.56 37.87
N THR A 551 33.50 -15.62 37.15
CA THR A 551 32.83 -16.01 35.93
C THR A 551 31.47 -16.56 36.34
N SER A 552 30.41 -15.92 35.84
CA SER A 552 29.07 -16.40 36.13
C SER A 552 28.91 -17.82 35.58
N GLN A 553 28.12 -18.65 36.26
CA GLN A 553 27.76 -19.97 35.75
C GLN A 553 26.72 -19.88 34.60
N TYR A 554 26.20 -18.69 34.32
CA TYR A 554 25.14 -18.44 33.35
C TYR A 554 25.70 -17.70 32.13
N GLY A 555 25.65 -18.33 30.95
CA GLY A 555 26.08 -17.70 29.69
C GLY A 555 25.32 -16.41 29.30
N SER A 556 24.25 -16.06 30.03
CA SER A 556 23.45 -14.85 29.87
C SER A 556 23.92 -13.65 30.72
N ILE A 557 24.96 -13.81 31.57
CA ILE A 557 25.55 -12.72 32.36
C ILE A 557 26.99 -12.50 31.93
N SER A 558 27.33 -11.27 31.52
CA SER A 558 28.71 -10.88 31.24
C SER A 558 29.28 -9.94 32.30
N VAL A 559 30.59 -9.96 32.45
CA VAL A 559 31.34 -8.92 33.17
C VAL A 559 32.21 -8.20 32.15
N GLU A 560 32.12 -6.88 32.09
CA GLU A 560 32.83 -6.07 31.10
C GLU A 560 33.34 -4.77 31.74
N THR A 561 34.44 -4.22 31.20
CA THR A 561 34.87 -2.88 31.62
C THR A 561 33.88 -1.82 31.14
N VAL A 562 33.62 -0.80 31.96
CA VAL A 562 32.71 0.29 31.61
C VAL A 562 33.12 1.01 30.32
N ASP A 563 34.44 1.12 30.08
CA ASP A 563 35.01 1.74 28.88
C ASP A 563 34.71 0.90 27.62
N SER A 564 34.91 -0.42 27.67
CA SER A 564 34.60 -1.34 26.56
C SER A 564 33.11 -1.35 26.24
N PHE A 565 32.27 -1.52 27.26
CA PHE A 565 30.82 -1.51 27.11
C PHE A 565 30.33 -0.22 26.48
N SER A 566 30.87 0.91 26.93
CA SER A 566 30.51 2.23 26.43
C SER A 566 30.97 2.51 25.01
N ALA A 567 32.10 1.95 24.58
CA ALA A 567 32.57 2.05 23.21
C ALA A 567 31.67 1.23 22.28
N ARG A 568 31.37 0.00 22.66
CA ARG A 568 30.46 -0.92 21.95
C ARG A 568 29.05 -0.33 21.83
N TRP A 569 28.53 0.28 22.90
CA TRP A 569 27.25 0.99 22.88
C TRP A 569 27.26 2.19 21.92
N ALA A 570 28.31 3.01 21.98
CA ALA A 570 28.40 4.20 21.12
C ALA A 570 28.49 3.85 19.63
N GLU A 571 29.14 2.75 19.28
CA GLU A 571 29.21 2.25 17.90
C GLU A 571 27.83 1.82 17.37
N ALA A 572 27.07 1.07 18.17
CA ALA A 572 25.71 0.67 17.80
C ALA A 572 24.77 1.87 17.59
N MET A 573 24.86 2.89 18.44
CA MET A 573 23.98 4.06 18.31
C MET A 573 24.29 4.92 17.09
N LYS A 574 25.55 4.96 16.63
CA LYS A 574 25.91 5.62 15.36
C LYS A 574 25.27 4.93 14.14
N PHE A 575 24.97 3.64 14.25
CA PHE A 575 24.33 2.88 13.18
C PHE A 575 22.82 3.17 13.11
N GLU A 576 22.14 3.34 14.25
CA GLU A 576 20.72 3.75 14.31
C GLU A 576 20.48 5.15 13.72
N GLU A 577 21.35 6.14 14.00
CA GLU A 577 21.17 7.50 13.46
C GLU A 577 21.34 7.55 11.94
N LYS A 578 22.31 6.81 11.39
CA LYS A 578 22.53 6.71 9.93
C LYS A 578 21.37 6.02 9.21
N THR A 579 20.70 5.08 9.85
CA THR A 579 19.54 4.38 9.28
C THR A 579 18.26 5.20 9.38
N LYS A 580 18.03 5.91 10.50
CA LYS A 580 16.90 6.87 10.66
C LYS A 580 16.97 8.02 9.64
N THR A 581 18.16 8.61 9.43
CA THR A 581 18.35 9.71 8.46
C THR A 581 18.15 9.28 7.01
N LYS A 582 18.53 8.06 6.62
CA LYS A 582 18.21 7.48 5.29
C LYS A 582 16.71 7.26 5.09
N LYS A 583 15.99 6.76 6.10
CA LYS A 583 14.52 6.56 6.02
C LYS A 583 13.76 7.89 5.86
N PHE A 584 14.17 8.94 6.56
CA PHE A 584 13.54 10.26 6.42
C PHE A 584 13.75 10.88 5.02
N ARG A 585 14.93 10.68 4.42
CA ARG A 585 15.24 11.22 3.08
C ARG A 585 14.41 10.57 1.97
N ASN A 586 14.08 9.28 2.10
CA ASN A 586 13.26 8.54 1.14
C ASN A 586 11.75 8.74 1.33
N SER A 587 11.30 9.34 2.44
CA SER A 587 9.88 9.64 2.71
C SER A 587 9.43 11.03 2.23
N ARG A 588 10.37 11.86 1.75
CA ARG A 588 10.13 13.21 1.23
C ARG A 588 10.33 13.34 -0.28
N THR A 589 10.58 12.22 -0.95
CA THR A 589 10.63 12.06 -2.41
C THR A 589 9.54 11.11 -2.82
#